data_AF-A0A2L2NYN1-F1
#
_entry.id   AF-A0A2L2NYN1-F1
#
_cell.length_a   1.000
_cell.length_b   1.000
_cell.length_c   1.000
_cell.angle_alpha   90.00
_cell.angle_beta   90.00
_cell.angle_gamma   90.00
#
_symmetry.space_group_name_H-M   'P 1'
#
loop_
_entity.id
_entity.type
_entity.pdbx_description
1 polymer ?
#
loop_
_entity_poly.entity_id
_entity_poly.type
_entity_poly.pdbx_seq_one_letter_code
_entity_poly.pdbx_strand_id
1 'polypeptide(L)'
;MKQNLFNVIALLATSTLVGINNPANATPSNYQKSCNNISVFGNVLSANCSRTNGSFNKTSIVLRGIENINGTFKVTDPGKVSNYQFTCQNIRIRGNDLKAACKSRNGTLKWTSTVLQGIENINGVLKYSSSP
;
A
#
# COMPACT_ATOMS: atom_id res chain seq x y z
N MET A 1 -70.50 -7.99 30.06
CA MET A 1 -70.41 -7.13 28.86
C MET A 1 -69.04 -6.47 28.81
N LYS A 2 -68.48 -6.39 27.59
CA LYS A 2 -67.26 -5.68 27.13
C LYS A 2 -65.91 -6.41 27.22
N GLN A 3 -65.55 -7.00 26.07
CA GLN A 3 -64.17 -7.23 25.60
C GLN A 3 -63.36 -5.92 25.55
N ASN A 4 -62.03 -6.03 25.63
CA ASN A 4 -61.03 -5.39 24.74
C ASN A 4 -59.61 -5.86 25.15
N LEU A 5 -58.85 -6.63 24.36
CA LEU A 5 -58.16 -6.38 23.07
C LEU A 5 -56.67 -5.96 23.27
N PHE A 6 -55.76 -6.95 23.12
CA PHE A 6 -54.38 -6.94 22.56
C PHE A 6 -53.28 -6.01 23.12
N ASN A 7 -52.09 -6.60 23.41
CA ASN A 7 -50.84 -6.27 22.69
C ASN A 7 -49.69 -7.20 23.09
N VAL A 8 -49.40 -8.19 22.24
CA VAL A 8 -48.14 -8.94 22.26
C VAL A 8 -47.13 -8.14 21.43
N ILE A 9 -46.22 -7.43 22.08
CA ILE A 9 -45.10 -6.76 21.40
C ILE A 9 -44.01 -7.81 21.21
N ALA A 10 -44.00 -8.46 20.05
CA ALA A 10 -42.87 -9.26 19.61
C ALA A 10 -41.72 -8.31 19.23
N LEU A 11 -40.71 -8.23 20.10
CA LEU A 11 -39.48 -7.48 19.84
C LEU A 11 -38.68 -8.25 18.76
N LEU A 12 -38.80 -7.82 17.50
CA LEU A 12 -37.93 -8.27 16.42
C LEU A 12 -36.54 -7.66 16.64
N ALA A 13 -35.64 -8.42 17.26
CA ALA A 13 -34.23 -8.08 17.35
C ALA A 13 -33.61 -8.19 15.95
N THR A 14 -33.55 -7.08 15.22
CA THR A 14 -32.80 -7.00 13.96
C THR A 14 -31.31 -7.08 14.29
N SER A 15 -30.73 -8.25 14.14
CA SER A 15 -29.28 -8.45 14.21
C SER A 15 -28.62 -7.71 13.05
N THR A 16 -28.13 -6.50 13.32
CA THR A 16 -27.24 -5.81 12.38
C THR A 16 -25.90 -6.53 12.37
N LEU A 17 -25.60 -7.21 11.26
CA LEU A 17 -24.28 -7.74 10.98
C LEU A 17 -23.33 -6.55 10.83
N VAL A 18 -22.63 -6.20 11.91
CA VAL A 18 -21.52 -5.25 11.86
C VAL A 18 -20.37 -5.96 11.13
N GLY A 19 -20.17 -5.60 9.87
CA GLY A 19 -18.99 -6.02 9.12
C GLY A 19 -17.74 -5.46 9.78
N ILE A 20 -17.00 -6.32 10.49
CA ILE A 20 -15.67 -6.01 11.00
C ILE A 20 -14.71 -5.90 9.81
N ASN A 21 -14.54 -4.68 9.31
CA ASN A 21 -13.47 -4.36 8.37
C ASN A 21 -12.15 -4.44 9.14
N ASN A 22 -11.50 -5.60 9.12
CA ASN A 22 -10.14 -5.72 9.64
C ASN A 22 -9.26 -4.75 8.84
N PRO A 23 -8.51 -3.83 9.50
CA PRO A 23 -7.54 -3.03 8.77
C PRO A 23 -6.57 -3.98 8.10
N ALA A 24 -6.40 -3.82 6.78
CA ALA A 24 -5.42 -4.59 6.04
C ALA A 24 -4.04 -4.36 6.68
N ASN A 25 -3.46 -5.41 7.26
CA ASN A 25 -2.27 -5.27 8.09
C ASN A 25 -1.07 -5.01 7.17
N ALA A 26 -0.60 -3.76 7.11
CA ALA A 26 0.54 -3.37 6.30
C ALA A 26 1.84 -3.91 6.93
N THR A 27 2.52 -4.83 6.25
CA THR A 27 3.80 -5.40 6.70
C THR A 27 4.95 -4.81 5.90
N PRO A 28 6.12 -4.52 6.51
CA PRO A 28 7.28 -4.09 5.74
C PRO A 28 7.66 -5.05 4.63
N SER A 29 7.89 -4.50 3.44
CA SER A 29 8.37 -5.28 2.29
C SER A 29 9.69 -5.94 2.62
N ASN A 30 9.91 -7.16 2.14
CA ASN A 30 11.17 -7.86 2.34
C ASN A 30 11.88 -8.31 1.05
N TYR A 31 11.34 -8.00 -0.14
CA TYR A 31 11.92 -8.39 -1.43
C TYR A 31 13.44 -8.11 -1.52
N GLN A 32 13.91 -7.05 -0.87
CA GLN A 32 15.32 -6.67 -0.84
C GLN A 32 16.26 -7.74 -0.22
N LYS A 33 15.71 -8.73 0.48
CA LYS A 33 16.48 -9.86 1.02
C LYS A 33 16.85 -10.89 -0.04
N SER A 34 16.11 -10.96 -1.14
CA SER A 34 16.28 -11.97 -2.20
C SER A 34 16.32 -11.39 -3.61
N CYS A 35 16.33 -10.06 -3.74
CA CYS A 35 16.49 -9.35 -4.99
C CYS A 35 17.70 -8.42 -4.96
N ASN A 36 18.34 -8.25 -6.11
CA ASN A 36 19.44 -7.33 -6.36
C ASN A 36 19.12 -6.36 -7.51
N ASN A 37 20.00 -5.38 -7.75
CA ASN A 37 19.83 -4.34 -8.78
C ASN A 37 18.48 -3.61 -8.64
N ILE A 38 18.09 -3.32 -7.39
CA ILE A 38 16.84 -2.67 -7.04
C ILE A 38 16.90 -1.20 -7.48
N SER A 39 15.91 -0.76 -8.24
CA SER A 39 15.79 0.60 -8.73
C SER A 39 14.34 1.03 -8.80
N VAL A 40 14.10 2.34 -8.77
CA VAL A 40 12.77 2.92 -8.97
C VAL A 40 12.84 3.97 -10.07
N PHE A 41 11.89 3.93 -11.00
CA PHE A 41 11.71 4.96 -12.01
C PHE A 41 10.26 5.44 -11.98
N GLY A 42 10.05 6.71 -11.63
CA GLY A 42 8.71 7.22 -11.32
C GLY A 42 8.09 6.44 -10.16
N ASN A 43 7.02 5.69 -10.46
CA ASN A 43 6.31 4.80 -9.53
C ASN A 43 6.53 3.31 -9.83
N VAL A 44 7.51 2.94 -10.66
CA VAL A 44 7.79 1.53 -11.00
C VAL A 44 9.05 1.08 -10.27
N LEU A 45 8.90 0.11 -9.38
CA LEU A 45 10.01 -0.60 -8.73
C LEU A 45 10.46 -1.75 -9.64
N SER A 46 11.75 -1.84 -9.94
CA SER A 46 12.35 -2.91 -10.74
C SER A 46 13.50 -3.57 -9.98
N ALA A 47 13.64 -4.88 -10.12
CA ALA A 47 14.73 -5.64 -9.51
C ALA A 47 15.00 -6.95 -10.28
N ASN A 48 16.15 -7.56 -9.99
CA ASN A 48 16.45 -8.95 -10.33
C ASN A 48 16.21 -9.81 -9.09
N CYS A 49 15.24 -10.71 -9.12
CA CYS A 49 14.81 -11.48 -7.95
C CYS A 49 15.11 -12.96 -8.11
N SER A 50 15.59 -13.61 -7.04
CA SER A 50 15.91 -15.04 -7.07
C SER A 50 14.64 -15.91 -7.16
N ARG A 51 14.74 -16.99 -7.90
CA ARG A 51 13.77 -18.09 -7.97
C ARG A 51 14.17 -19.21 -7.02
N THR A 52 13.24 -20.10 -6.71
CA THR A 52 13.50 -21.28 -5.86
C THR A 52 14.56 -22.21 -6.47
N ASN A 53 14.69 -22.24 -7.80
CA ASN A 53 15.72 -23.02 -8.50
C ASN A 53 17.10 -22.34 -8.58
N GLY A 54 17.31 -21.22 -7.86
CA GLY A 54 18.57 -20.48 -7.83
C GLY A 54 18.81 -19.52 -9.01
N SER A 55 17.99 -19.57 -10.07
CA SER A 55 18.07 -18.59 -11.17
C SER A 55 17.50 -17.22 -10.76
N PHE A 56 17.82 -16.17 -11.53
CA PHE A 56 17.26 -14.83 -11.31
C PHE A 56 16.24 -14.45 -12.40
N ASN A 57 15.24 -13.67 -12.01
CA ASN A 57 14.26 -13.09 -12.90
C ASN A 57 14.31 -11.56 -12.81
N LYS A 58 14.35 -10.88 -13.96
CA LYS A 58 14.11 -9.44 -14.01
C LYS A 58 12.60 -9.20 -13.90
N THR A 59 12.18 -8.42 -12.93
CA THR A 59 10.77 -8.17 -12.62
C THR A 59 10.56 -6.73 -12.23
N SER A 60 9.32 -6.25 -12.38
CA SER A 60 8.91 -4.93 -11.94
C SER A 60 7.51 -4.95 -11.35
N ILE A 61 7.20 -3.94 -10.54
CA ILE A 61 5.88 -3.74 -9.94
C ILE A 61 5.57 -2.25 -9.86
N VAL A 62 4.32 -1.89 -10.11
CA VAL A 62 3.82 -0.52 -9.95
C VAL A 62 3.51 -0.29 -8.47
N LEU A 63 4.11 0.75 -7.89
CA LEU A 63 3.84 1.17 -6.53
C LEU A 63 2.42 1.74 -6.40
N ARG A 64 1.78 1.46 -5.26
CA ARG A 64 0.40 1.83 -4.98
C ARG A 64 0.27 2.71 -3.75
N GLY A 65 -0.77 3.56 -3.78
CA GLY A 65 -1.26 4.37 -2.68
C GLY A 65 -0.40 5.55 -2.23
N ILE A 66 0.84 5.66 -2.70
CA ILE A 66 1.75 6.72 -2.26
C ILE A 66 1.44 8.01 -3.04
N GLU A 67 1.11 9.05 -2.29
CA GLU A 67 0.86 10.39 -2.78
C GLU A 67 1.79 11.39 -2.10
N ASN A 68 2.01 12.53 -2.75
CA ASN A 68 2.66 13.68 -2.13
C ASN A 68 1.60 14.60 -1.52
N ILE A 69 1.51 14.63 -0.19
CA ILE A 69 0.62 15.51 0.55
C ILE A 69 1.45 16.61 1.21
N ASN A 70 1.47 17.78 0.59
CA ASN A 70 2.17 18.98 1.08
C ASN A 70 3.68 18.77 1.34
N GLY A 71 4.36 18.02 0.47
CA GLY A 71 5.79 17.72 0.55
C GLY A 71 6.12 16.50 1.41
N THR A 72 5.12 15.67 1.74
CA THR A 72 5.30 14.47 2.57
C THR A 72 4.61 13.28 1.90
N PHE A 73 5.30 12.14 1.84
CA PHE A 73 4.67 10.90 1.38
C PHE A 73 3.54 10.50 2.33
N LYS A 74 2.39 10.17 1.77
CA LYS A 74 1.30 9.51 2.48
C LYS A 74 0.74 8.38 1.65
N VAL A 75 0.43 7.27 2.30
CA VAL A 75 -0.40 6.23 1.70
C VAL A 75 -1.86 6.63 1.94
N THR A 76 -2.59 6.99 0.89
CA THR A 76 -4.00 7.45 1.01
C THR A 76 -5.00 6.40 0.54
N ASP A 77 -4.67 5.65 -0.52
CA ASP A 77 -5.51 4.61 -1.09
C ASP A 77 -4.65 3.46 -1.64
N PRO A 78 -4.47 2.36 -0.89
CA PRO A 78 -3.61 1.24 -1.30
C PRO A 78 -4.10 0.53 -2.59
N GLY A 79 -5.33 0.75 -3.02
CA GLY A 79 -5.86 0.22 -4.28
C GLY A 79 -5.40 1.01 -5.50
N LYS A 80 -5.07 2.30 -5.33
CA LYS A 80 -4.70 3.20 -6.42
C LYS A 80 -3.22 3.13 -6.78
N VAL A 81 -2.92 3.41 -8.04
CA VAL A 81 -1.54 3.62 -8.49
C VAL A 81 -0.97 4.89 -7.84
N SER A 82 0.25 4.81 -7.34
CA SER A 82 0.95 5.98 -6.77
C SER A 82 1.13 7.09 -7.80
N ASN A 83 1.00 8.33 -7.34
CA ASN A 83 1.08 9.54 -8.18
C ASN A 83 2.12 10.57 -7.70
N TYR A 84 2.84 10.28 -6.59
CA TYR A 84 3.83 11.20 -6.03
C TYR A 84 4.88 11.67 -7.06
N GLN A 85 5.21 10.83 -8.05
CA GLN A 85 6.22 11.10 -9.06
C GLN A 85 5.90 12.33 -9.93
N PHE A 86 4.63 12.77 -10.00
CA PHE A 86 4.27 13.96 -10.75
C PHE A 86 4.72 15.26 -10.08
N THR A 87 5.02 15.23 -8.77
CA THR A 87 5.37 16.43 -7.99
C THR A 87 6.62 16.24 -7.13
N CYS A 88 7.31 15.11 -7.27
CA CYS A 88 8.55 14.80 -6.58
C CYS A 88 9.69 14.58 -7.57
N GLN A 89 10.89 14.94 -7.15
CA GLN A 89 12.13 14.76 -7.90
C GLN A 89 13.17 14.02 -7.06
N ASN A 90 14.27 13.60 -7.69
CA ASN A 90 15.35 12.84 -7.04
C ASN A 90 14.84 11.58 -6.33
N ILE A 91 13.89 10.90 -6.98
CA ILE A 91 13.25 9.67 -6.47
C ILE A 91 14.31 8.57 -6.45
N ARG A 92 14.49 7.94 -5.29
CA ARG A 92 15.47 6.86 -5.09
C ARG A 92 14.97 5.87 -4.05
N ILE A 93 15.47 4.64 -4.14
CA ILE A 93 15.12 3.53 -3.24
C ILE A 93 16.41 2.95 -2.66
N ARG A 94 16.41 2.65 -1.35
CA ARG A 94 17.47 1.87 -0.69
C ARG A 94 16.83 0.75 0.12
N GLY A 95 17.01 -0.49 -0.31
CA GLY A 95 16.25 -1.62 0.25
C GLY A 95 14.75 -1.42 -0.04
N ASN A 96 13.96 -1.19 1.00
CA ASN A 96 12.53 -0.85 0.94
C ASN A 96 12.23 0.60 1.37
N ASP A 97 13.24 1.45 1.56
CA ASP A 97 13.07 2.86 1.97
C ASP A 97 13.09 3.79 0.75
N LEU A 98 11.90 4.24 0.33
CA LEU A 98 11.69 5.15 -0.80
C LEU A 98 11.90 6.59 -0.33
N LYS A 99 12.71 7.36 -1.05
CA LYS A 99 13.00 8.78 -0.76
C LYS A 99 12.81 9.64 -1.98
N ALA A 100 12.32 10.85 -1.78
CA ALA A 100 12.29 11.88 -2.82
C ALA A 100 12.26 13.29 -2.21
N ALA A 101 12.53 14.29 -3.04
CA ALA A 101 12.25 15.69 -2.75
C ALA A 101 10.91 16.07 -3.38
N CYS A 102 9.89 16.34 -2.55
CA CYS A 102 8.52 16.53 -2.98
C CYS A 102 8.06 17.98 -2.84
N LYS A 103 7.35 18.50 -3.84
CA LYS A 103 6.83 19.87 -3.84
C LYS A 103 5.69 20.01 -2.82
N SER A 104 5.81 20.95 -1.91
CA SER A 104 4.74 21.31 -0.97
C SER A 104 3.80 22.37 -1.56
N ARG A 105 2.71 22.70 -0.86
CA ARG A 105 1.67 23.62 -1.35
C ARG A 105 2.20 25.03 -1.65
N ASN A 106 3.23 25.48 -0.92
CA ASN A 106 3.89 26.76 -1.16
C ASN A 106 4.97 26.69 -2.27
N GLY A 107 5.14 25.54 -2.92
CA GLY A 107 6.12 25.33 -3.99
C GLY A 107 7.52 24.93 -3.52
N THR A 108 7.80 24.93 -2.21
CA THR A 108 9.11 24.49 -1.69
C THR A 108 9.26 22.98 -1.77
N LEU A 109 10.46 22.50 -2.08
CA LEU A 109 10.80 21.08 -2.07
C LEU A 109 11.16 20.63 -0.66
N LYS A 110 10.57 19.52 -0.22
CA LYS A 110 10.85 18.88 1.06
C LYS A 110 11.32 17.46 0.84
N TRP A 111 12.43 17.08 1.48
CA TRP A 111 12.84 15.68 1.51
C TRP A 111 11.89 14.88 2.38
N THR A 112 11.42 13.75 1.86
CA THR A 112 10.53 12.84 2.56
C THR A 112 10.92 11.39 2.24
N SER A 113 10.54 10.47 3.13
CA SER A 113 10.78 9.05 2.96
C SER A 113 9.61 8.22 3.48
N THR A 114 9.44 7.02 2.92
CA THR A 114 8.47 6.04 3.38
C THR A 114 9.00 4.64 3.17
N VAL A 115 8.67 3.73 4.09
CA VAL A 115 8.96 2.30 3.93
C VAL A 115 7.89 1.72 3.02
N LEU A 116 8.30 1.01 1.96
CA LEU A 116 7.38 0.27 1.11
C LEU A 116 6.84 -0.93 1.88
N GLN A 117 5.53 -1.11 1.87
CA GLN A 117 4.87 -2.22 2.54
C GLN A 117 4.36 -3.26 1.53
N GLY A 118 4.29 -4.51 1.98
CA GLY A 118 3.61 -5.60 1.31
C GLY A 118 4.26 -6.17 0.06
N ILE A 119 5.43 -5.70 -0.37
CA ILE A 119 6.10 -6.21 -1.58
C ILE A 119 7.05 -7.35 -1.21
N GLU A 120 6.85 -8.48 -1.86
CA GLU A 120 7.59 -9.72 -1.64
C GLU A 120 8.12 -10.28 -2.96
N ASN A 121 9.20 -11.06 -2.89
CA ASN A 121 9.64 -11.87 -4.01
C ASN A 121 8.96 -13.24 -3.97
N ILE A 122 8.07 -13.52 -4.92
CA ILE A 122 7.39 -14.80 -5.07
C ILE A 122 7.96 -15.53 -6.30
N ASN A 123 8.95 -16.39 -6.06
CA ASN A 123 9.66 -17.18 -7.08
C ASN A 123 10.15 -16.34 -8.28
N GLY A 124 10.86 -15.25 -7.99
CA GLY A 124 11.42 -14.32 -8.97
C GLY A 124 10.46 -13.21 -9.40
N VAL A 125 9.24 -13.12 -8.86
CA VAL A 125 8.26 -12.11 -9.26
C VAL A 125 7.93 -11.21 -8.07
N LEU A 126 8.10 -9.90 -8.22
CA LEU A 126 7.65 -8.93 -7.23
C LEU A 126 6.12 -8.93 -7.17
N LYS A 127 5.55 -9.15 -5.99
CA LYS A 127 4.10 -9.15 -5.77
C LYS A 127 3.73 -8.47 -4.46
N TYR A 128 2.54 -7.88 -4.43
CA TYR A 128 1.90 -7.50 -3.18
C TYR A 128 1.38 -8.75 -2.46
N SER A 129 1.83 -8.98 -1.23
CA SER A 129 1.35 -10.02 -0.31
C SER A 129 0.51 -9.46 0.84
N SER A 130 0.58 -8.15 1.07
CA SER A 130 -0.23 -7.39 2.02
C SER A 130 -0.47 -5.96 1.49
N SER A 131 -1.19 -5.13 2.26
CA SER A 131 -1.48 -3.75 1.84
C SER A 131 -0.19 -2.93 1.69
N PRO A 132 -0.06 -2.15 0.60
CA PRO A 132 0.94 -1.08 0.46
C PRO A 132 0.89 -0.05 1.60
#